data_AF-R4WX20-F1
#
_entry.id   AF-R4WX20-F1
#
_cell.length_a   1.000
_cell.length_b   1.000
_cell.length_c   1.000
_cell.angle_alpha   90.00
_cell.angle_beta   90.00
_cell.angle_gamma   90.00
#
_symmetry.space_group_name_H-M   'P 1'
#
loop_
_entity.id
_entity.type
_entity.pdbx_description
1 polymer ?
#
loop_
_entity_poly.entity_id
_entity_poly.type
_entity_poly.pdbx_seq_one_letter_code
_entity_poly.pdbx_strand_id
1 'polypeptide(L)' 'MKFDVRYYLVAILFIIFDLETAFLFPWGVSLRDIGWPGFMAMMIFLLEFLLGFAYIWRKGGLDWE' A
#
# COMPACT_ATOMS: atom_id res chain seq x y z
N MET A 1 -1.69 -20.56 -22.86
CA MET A 1 -2.41 -19.59 -22.01
C MET A 1 -1.43 -18.49 -21.62
N LYS A 2 -1.51 -17.30 -22.23
CA LYS A 2 -0.74 -16.15 -21.75
C LYS A 2 -1.52 -15.60 -20.56
N PHE A 3 -1.11 -15.96 -19.34
CA PHE A 3 -1.61 -15.29 -18.16
C PHE A 3 -1.26 -13.82 -18.29
N ASP A 4 -2.28 -12.99 -18.19
CA ASP A 4 -2.08 -11.57 -18.28
C ASP A 4 -1.33 -11.12 -17.02
N VAL A 5 -0.17 -10.50 -17.20
CA VAL A 5 0.68 -9.99 -16.10
C VAL A 5 -0.12 -9.04 -15.19
N ARG A 6 -1.18 -8.44 -15.73
CA ARG A 6 -2.14 -7.57 -15.03
C ARG A 6 -2.80 -8.23 -13.81
N TYR A 7 -3.22 -9.50 -13.89
CA TYR A 7 -3.83 -10.20 -12.75
C TYR A 7 -2.85 -10.40 -11.59
N TYR A 8 -1.58 -10.65 -11.92
CA TYR A 8 -0.52 -10.78 -10.93
C TYR A 8 -0.20 -9.45 -10.24
N LEU A 9 -0.19 -8.34 -10.99
CA LEU A 9 0.00 -7.00 -10.43
C LEU A 9 -1.11 -6.63 -9.44
N VAL A 10 -2.37 -6.93 -9.78
CA VAL A 10 -3.51 -6.69 -8.89
C VAL A 10 -3.41 -7.55 -7.62
N ALA A 11 -3.04 -8.82 -7.74
CA ALA A 11 -2.85 -9.71 -6.59
C ALA A 11 -1.72 -9.22 -5.66
N ILE A 12 -0.58 -8.78 -6.21
CA ILE A 12 0.50 -8.19 -5.41
C ILE A 12 0.02 -6.92 -4.72
N LEU A 13 -0.64 -6.01 -5.45
CA LEU A 13 -1.17 -4.78 -4.88
C LEU A 13 -2.15 -5.05 -3.74
N PHE A 14 -3.01 -6.06 -3.89
CA PHE A 14 -3.92 -6.50 -2.85
C PHE A 14 -3.16 -7.02 -1.62
N ILE A 15 -2.14 -7.87 -1.80
CA ILE A 15 -1.33 -8.40 -0.69
C ILE A 15 -0.60 -7.27 0.05
N ILE A 16 -0.01 -6.33 -0.69
CA ILE A 16 0.69 -5.19 -0.10
C ILE A 16 -0.30 -4.30 0.65
N PHE A 17 -1.44 -3.97 0.04
CA PHE A 17 -2.47 -3.16 0.70
C PHE A 17 -3.02 -3.83 1.97
N ASP A 18 -3.28 -5.14 1.94
CA ASP A 18 -3.73 -5.90 3.11
C ASP A 18 -2.68 -5.83 4.24
N LEU A 19 -1.41 -6.01 3.89
CA LEU A 19 -0.29 -5.88 4.83
C LEU A 19 -0.20 -4.47 5.44
N GLU A 20 -0.33 -3.42 4.63
CA GLU A 20 -0.36 -2.02 5.08
C GLU A 20 -1.47 -1.80 6.12
N THR A 21 -2.68 -2.31 5.85
CA THR A 21 -3.79 -2.22 6.81
C THR A 21 -3.53 -3.00 8.09
N ALA A 22 -2.87 -4.15 8.02
CA ALA A 22 -2.46 -4.91 9.19
C ALA A 22 -1.49 -4.12 10.09
N PHE A 23 -0.63 -3.27 9.51
CA PHE A 23 0.24 -2.36 10.27
C PHE A 23 -0.47 -1.11 10.79
N LEU A 24 -1.51 -0.64 10.10
CA LEU A 24 -2.31 0.52 10.54
C LEU A 24 -3.06 0.25 11.86
N PHE A 25 -3.54 -0.98 12.09
CA PHE A 25 -4.26 -1.34 13.32
C PHE A 25 -3.44 -1.13 14.61
N PRO A 26 -2.30 -1.79 14.82
CA PRO A 26 -1.50 -1.62 16.04
C PRO A 26 -0.97 -0.19 16.18
N TRP A 27 -0.62 0.47 15.07
CA TRP A 27 -0.23 1.87 15.09
C TRP A 27 -1.37 2.78 15.59
N GLY A 28 -2.59 2.58 15.09
CA GLY A 28 -3.75 3.38 15.49
C GLY A 28 -4.11 3.17 16.97
N VAL A 29 -3.98 1.94 17.47
CA VAL A 29 -4.21 1.61 18.89
C VAL A 29 -3.13 2.21 19.79
N SER A 30 -1.87 2.23 19.36
CA SER A 30 -0.72 2.73 20.14
C SER A 30 -0.38 4.20 19.86
N LEU A 31 -1.19 4.92 19.07
CA LEU A 31 -0.89 6.28 18.59
C LEU A 31 -0.59 7.27 19.74
N ARG A 32 -1.28 7.10 20.87
CA ARG A 32 -1.11 7.94 22.06
C ARG A 32 0.23 7.70 22.76
N ASP A 33 0.78 6.50 22.66
CA ASP A 33 2.02 6.09 23.34
C ASP A 33 3.27 6.41 22.52
N ILE A 34 3.19 6.28 21.19
CA ILE A 34 4.29 6.53 20.26
C ILE A 34 4.48 8.02 19.91
N GLY A 35 3.45 8.84 20.11
CA GLY A 35 3.50 10.30 19.89
C GLY A 35 3.84 10.72 18.45
N TRP A 36 4.36 11.93 18.31
CA TRP A 36 4.70 12.54 17.00
C TRP A 36 5.66 11.71 16.13
N PRO A 37 6.72 11.08 16.67
CA PRO A 37 7.61 10.24 15.86
C PRO A 37 6.87 9.05 15.23
N GLY A 38 6.02 8.36 15.99
CA GLY A 38 5.23 7.25 15.48
C GLY A 38 4.20 7.71 14.43
N PHE A 39 3.62 8.89 14.62
CA PHE A 39 2.74 9.48 13.60
C PHE A 39 3.47 9.74 12.28
N MET A 40 4.64 10.40 12.33
CA MET A 40 5.42 10.69 11.12
C MET A 40 5.91 9.43 10.41
N ALA A 41 6.32 8.41 11.17
CA ALA A 41 6.74 7.13 10.61
C ALA A 41 5.63 6.48 9.77
N MET A 42 4.39 6.44 10.29
CA MET A 42 3.26 5.89 9.53
C MET A 42 2.88 6.76 8.32
N MET A 43 2.98 8.08 8.44
CA MET A 43 2.73 8.97 7.31
C MET A 43 3.71 8.73 6.15
N ILE A 44 4.99 8.51 6.46
CA ILE A 44 5.99 8.16 5.44
C ILE A 44 5.69 6.78 4.83
N PHE A 45 5.37 5.79 5.68
CA PHE A 45 5.01 4.44 5.23
C PHE A 45 3.84 4.44 4.24
N LEU A 46 2.75 5.14 4.56
CA LEU A 46 1.61 5.30 3.65
C LEU A 46 1.97 6.06 2.36
N LEU A 47 2.87 7.04 2.45
CA LEU A 47 3.33 7.79 1.29
C LEU A 47 4.12 6.90 0.32
N GLU A 48 4.99 6.02 0.84
CA GLU A 48 5.74 5.06 0.03
C GLU A 48 4.80 4.12 -0.75
N PHE A 49 3.76 3.61 -0.08
CA PHE A 49 2.70 2.83 -0.72
C PHE A 49 2.00 3.62 -1.83
N LEU A 50 1.56 4.85 -1.53
CA LEU A 50 0.86 5.72 -2.50
C LEU A 50 1.72 6.02 -3.74
N LEU A 51 3.03 6.25 -3.55
CA LEU A 51 3.96 6.46 -4.65
C LEU A 51 4.10 5.21 -5.52
N GLY A 52 4.22 4.03 -4.91
CA GLY A 52 4.26 2.75 -5.63
C GLY A 52 2.96 2.49 -6.40
N PHE A 53 1.82 2.75 -5.77
CA PHE A 53 0.51 2.62 -6.40
C PHE A 53 0.34 3.58 -7.58
N ALA A 54 0.67 4.86 -7.39
CA ALA A 54 0.61 5.88 -8.45
C ALA A 54 1.53 5.54 -9.64
N TYR A 55 2.71 4.96 -9.36
CA TYR A 55 3.61 4.48 -10.41
C TYR A 55 2.98 3.36 -11.25
N ILE A 56 2.37 2.36 -10.61
CA ILE A 56 1.74 1.23 -11.30
C ILE A 56 0.53 1.70 -12.10
N TRP A 57 -0.28 2.60 -11.53
CA TRP A 57 -1.40 3.21 -12.23
C TRP A 57 -0.91 3.94 -13.48
N ARG A 58 0.08 4.83 -13.36
CA ARG A 58 0.60 5.59 -14.50
C ARG A 58 1.20 4.71 -15.59
N LYS A 59 1.69 3.51 -15.26
CA LYS A 59 2.15 2.53 -16.24
C LYS A 59 1.04 1.73 -16.94
N GLY A 60 -0.22 1.99 -16.63
CA GLY A 60 -1.36 1.26 -17.19
C GLY A 60 -1.46 -0.17 -16.65
N GLY A 61 -0.83 -0.48 -15.51
CA GLY A 61 -0.92 -1.81 -14.89
C GLY A 61 -2.32 -2.15 -14.36
N LEU A 62 -3.19 -1.14 -14.27
CA LEU A 62 -4.55 -1.20 -13.73
C LEU A 62 -5.62 -0.78 -14.74
N ASP A 63 -5.28 -0.51 -16.01
CA ASP A 63 -6.28 -0.18 -17.02
C ASP A 63 -6.96 -1.44 -17.53
N TRP A 64 -8.28 -1.43 -17.43
CA TRP A 64 -9.20 -2.44 -17.93
C TRP A 64 -10.01 -1.76 -19.04
N GLU A 65 -9.95 -2.26 -20.26
CA GLU A 65 -11.10 -2.11 -21.16
C GLU A 65 -12.21 -3.08 -20.70
#